data_AF-A0A2N0KFX2-F1
#
_entry.id   AF-A0A2N0KFX2-F1
#
_cell.length_a   1.000
_cell.length_b   1.000
_cell.length_c   1.000
_cell.angle_alpha   90.00
_cell.angle_beta   90.00
_cell.angle_gamma   90.00
#
_symmetry.space_group_name_H-M   'P 1'
#
loop_
_entity.id
_entity.type
_entity.pdbx_description
1 polymer ?
#
loop_
_entity_poly.entity_id
_entity_poly.type
_entity_poly.pdbx_seq_one_letter_code
_entity_poly.pdbx_strand_id
1 'polypeptide(L)'
;MTLVKICGNRTPEDVLAAAEAGADFVGINFAKSTRQVDIDEARAMVRALGAPLADHPFAVPPPAQSAAREEIEPWFRHGAEVIEAYLEVKRPLTVGIFADQPIDEVNELAEESGVDLVQLSGDESWEDCLLVTRQVIQIVHVSPLDSPSDSLVSVQPGFAIALGLDAAHGPYRGGTGRTFDWEVARRVADRIPIMLAGGLSPENVAEAIRAVEPWIVDVATGTETNGRKDYGRVRAFIEAVRRADESMS
;
A
#
# COMPACT_ATOMS: atom_id res chain seq x y z
N MET A 1 -13.78 -9.12 -1.67
CA MET A 1 -13.97 -7.67 -1.88
C MET A 1 -12.61 -7.03 -1.94
N THR A 2 -12.44 -6.04 -2.80
CA THR A 2 -11.19 -5.31 -2.97
C THR A 2 -10.99 -4.36 -1.79
N LEU A 3 -9.85 -4.42 -1.11
CA LEU A 3 -9.53 -3.51 -0.01
C LEU A 3 -9.08 -2.14 -0.55
N VAL A 4 -9.26 -1.07 0.24
CA VAL A 4 -8.96 0.30 -0.18
C VAL A 4 -7.95 0.98 0.74
N LYS A 5 -6.85 1.46 0.15
CA LYS A 5 -5.89 2.34 0.82
C LYS A 5 -6.02 3.77 0.30
N ILE A 6 -6.16 4.72 1.22
CA ILE A 6 -6.13 6.16 0.92
C ILE A 6 -4.78 6.72 1.37
N CYS A 7 -3.96 7.14 0.42
CA CYS A 7 -2.59 7.60 0.63
C CYS A 7 -2.49 9.14 0.61
N GLY A 8 -1.42 9.68 1.21
CA GLY A 8 -1.14 11.13 1.16
C GLY A 8 -1.97 11.97 2.12
N ASN A 9 -2.41 11.39 3.24
CA ASN A 9 -3.11 12.12 4.30
C ASN A 9 -2.10 12.98 5.06
N ARG A 10 -2.49 14.21 5.43
CA ARG A 10 -1.63 15.14 6.15
C ARG A 10 -2.22 15.66 7.45
N THR A 11 -3.50 15.40 7.71
CA THR A 11 -4.16 15.86 8.93
C THR A 11 -5.03 14.77 9.55
N PRO A 12 -5.35 14.89 10.85
CA PRO A 12 -6.34 14.03 11.51
C PRO A 12 -7.68 13.95 10.77
N GLU A 13 -8.15 15.07 10.20
CA GLU A 13 -9.40 15.11 9.44
C GLU A 13 -9.32 14.27 8.16
N ASP A 14 -8.15 14.23 7.49
CA ASP A 14 -7.97 13.40 6.29
C ASP A 14 -8.13 11.91 6.61
N VAL A 15 -7.47 11.42 7.67
CA VAL A 15 -7.53 10.00 8.03
C VAL A 15 -8.89 9.61 8.60
N LEU A 16 -9.55 10.49 9.35
CA LEU A 16 -10.91 10.27 9.84
C LEU A 16 -11.92 10.24 8.69
N ALA A 17 -11.82 11.16 7.72
CA ALA A 17 -12.69 11.16 6.55
C ALA A 17 -12.51 9.90 5.69
N ALA A 18 -11.28 9.39 5.55
CA ALA A 18 -11.02 8.12 4.89
C ALA A 18 -11.63 6.94 5.66
N ALA A 19 -11.45 6.89 6.98
CA ALA A 19 -12.03 5.86 7.84
C ALA A 19 -13.56 5.84 7.77
N GLU A 20 -14.21 6.99 7.88
CA GLU A 20 -15.66 7.15 7.78
C GLU A 20 -16.21 6.75 6.41
N ALA A 21 -15.43 6.98 5.34
CA ALA A 21 -15.80 6.57 4.00
C ALA A 21 -15.63 5.05 3.75
N GLY A 22 -14.99 4.32 4.66
CA GLY A 22 -14.79 2.87 4.57
C GLY A 22 -13.45 2.46 3.95
N ALA A 23 -12.40 3.26 4.13
CA ALA A 23 -11.03 2.86 3.81
C ALA A 23 -10.56 1.75 4.77
N ASP A 24 -9.82 0.79 4.23
CA ASP A 24 -9.20 -0.31 4.99
C ASP A 24 -7.81 0.10 5.50
N PHE A 25 -7.13 1.00 4.77
CA PHE A 25 -5.82 1.54 5.14
C PHE A 25 -5.74 3.04 4.92
N VAL A 26 -4.92 3.71 5.73
CA VAL A 26 -4.52 5.10 5.50
C VAL A 26 -3.00 5.24 5.42
N GLY A 27 -2.52 5.94 4.41
CA GLY A 27 -1.10 6.20 4.19
C GLY A 27 -0.66 7.54 4.77
N ILE A 28 0.44 7.54 5.54
CA ILE A 28 1.12 8.69 6.15
C ILE A 28 2.52 8.79 5.53
N ASN A 29 2.86 9.91 4.89
CA ASN A 29 4.07 10.00 4.08
C ASN A 29 5.23 10.65 4.83
N PHE A 30 6.30 9.88 5.08
CA PHE A 30 7.55 10.37 5.66
C PHE A 30 8.61 10.66 4.58
N ALA A 31 8.46 10.05 3.40
CA ALA A 31 9.34 10.28 2.27
C ALA A 31 9.24 11.73 1.75
N LYS A 32 10.38 12.24 1.30
CA LYS A 32 10.50 13.61 0.77
C LYS A 32 9.56 13.82 -0.42
N SER A 33 8.51 14.60 -0.21
CA SER A 33 7.47 14.87 -1.21
C SER A 33 6.61 16.07 -0.82
N THR A 34 5.68 16.48 -1.70
CA THR A 34 4.65 17.49 -1.37
C THR A 34 3.63 17.05 -0.31
N ARG A 35 3.67 15.76 0.06
CA ARG A 35 2.79 15.12 1.04
C ARG A 35 3.52 14.77 2.33
N GLN A 36 4.83 15.05 2.42
CA GLN A 36 5.63 14.74 3.59
C GLN A 36 5.01 15.39 4.83
N VAL A 37 4.91 14.62 5.91
CA VAL A 37 4.52 15.09 7.23
C VAL A 37 5.68 14.96 8.20
N ASP A 38 5.64 15.73 9.28
CA ASP A 38 6.52 15.51 10.41
C ASP A 38 5.97 14.45 11.38
N ILE A 39 6.78 14.14 12.40
CA ILE A 39 6.44 13.12 13.39
C ILE A 39 5.24 13.49 14.27
N ASP A 40 5.06 14.78 14.60
CA ASP A 40 3.96 15.22 15.44
C ASP A 40 2.62 15.15 14.70
N GLU A 41 2.62 15.53 13.42
CA GLU A 41 1.51 15.38 12.49
C GLU A 41 1.13 13.90 12.33
N ALA A 42 2.11 13.02 12.12
CA ALA A 42 1.88 11.58 12.02
C ALA A 42 1.25 11.00 13.30
N ARG A 43 1.79 11.35 14.48
CA ARG A 43 1.24 10.91 15.77
C ARG A 43 -0.17 11.44 16.01
N ALA A 44 -0.48 12.64 15.54
CA ALA A 44 -1.83 13.19 15.63
C ALA A 44 -2.82 12.38 14.78
N MET A 45 -2.43 12.00 13.56
CA MET A 45 -3.25 11.14 12.69
C MET A 45 -3.47 9.74 13.27
N VAL A 46 -2.41 9.07 13.74
CA VAL A 46 -2.52 7.74 14.37
C VAL A 46 -3.46 7.81 15.59
N ARG A 47 -3.25 8.79 16.49
CA ARG A 47 -4.10 8.99 17.68
C ARG A 47 -5.56 9.27 17.34
N ALA A 48 -5.84 9.97 16.26
CA ALA A 48 -7.21 10.24 15.83
C ALA A 48 -7.98 8.96 15.45
N LEU A 49 -7.29 7.96 14.87
CA LEU A 49 -7.88 6.68 14.53
C LEU A 49 -7.99 5.71 15.71
N GLY A 50 -7.19 5.91 16.77
CA GLY A 50 -7.24 5.11 17.99
C GLY A 50 -5.86 4.62 18.44
N ALA A 51 -5.84 3.61 19.31
CA ALA A 51 -4.59 3.02 19.79
C ALA A 51 -3.88 2.20 18.69
N PRO A 52 -2.54 2.24 18.60
CA PRO A 52 -1.74 1.38 17.72
C PRO A 52 -2.06 -0.10 17.91
N LEU A 53 -1.96 -0.88 16.84
CA LEU A 53 -2.11 -2.33 16.96
C LEU A 53 -0.91 -2.98 17.66
N ALA A 54 0.22 -2.30 17.84
CA ALA A 54 1.39 -2.86 18.54
C ALA A 54 1.08 -3.40 19.95
N ASP A 55 0.03 -2.90 20.62
CA ASP A 55 -0.47 -3.44 21.89
C ASP A 55 -1.21 -4.79 21.75
N HIS A 56 -1.61 -5.14 20.52
CA HIS A 56 -2.13 -6.43 20.10
C HIS A 56 -1.04 -7.18 19.33
N PRO A 57 -0.64 -8.40 19.76
CA PRO A 57 0.44 -9.11 19.10
C PRO A 57 0.07 -9.36 17.64
N PHE A 58 0.88 -8.85 16.72
CA PHE A 58 0.80 -9.27 15.33
C PHE A 58 1.10 -10.78 15.27
N ALA A 59 0.17 -11.58 14.75
CA ALA A 59 0.49 -12.86 14.14
C ALA A 59 1.65 -12.65 13.16
N VAL A 60 2.81 -13.20 13.52
CA VAL A 60 4.00 -13.18 12.68
C VAL A 60 3.78 -14.25 11.61
N PRO A 61 3.94 -13.92 10.32
CA PRO A 61 4.07 -14.94 9.29
C PRO A 61 5.13 -15.96 9.72
N PRO A 62 5.00 -17.26 9.40
CA PRO A 62 6.02 -18.24 9.77
C PRO A 62 7.39 -17.77 9.27
N PRO A 63 8.47 -17.91 10.06
CA PRO A 63 9.79 -17.47 9.64
C PRO A 63 10.18 -18.12 8.31
N ALA A 64 10.80 -17.34 7.43
CA ALA A 64 11.30 -17.82 6.15
C ALA A 64 12.15 -19.08 6.36
N GLN A 65 11.68 -20.23 5.86
CA GLN A 65 12.44 -21.47 5.96
C GLN A 65 13.50 -21.46 4.86
N SER A 66 14.78 -21.49 5.23
CA SER A 66 15.91 -21.39 4.30
C SER A 66 15.95 -22.49 3.21
N ALA A 67 15.20 -23.57 3.41
CA ALA A 67 15.06 -24.67 2.45
C ALA A 67 13.96 -24.44 1.39
N ALA A 68 13.06 -23.48 1.60
CA ALA A 68 11.93 -23.20 0.73
C ALA A 68 12.13 -21.86 0.01
N ARG A 69 13.02 -21.86 -0.99
CA ARG A 69 12.99 -20.85 -2.07
C ARG A 69 11.73 -20.99 -2.96
N GLU A 70 10.89 -21.96 -2.65
CA GLU A 70 9.66 -22.37 -3.32
C GLU A 70 8.55 -22.13 -2.27
N GLU A 71 7.64 -21.16 -2.34
CA GLU A 71 6.87 -20.65 -3.46
C GLU A 71 6.38 -19.21 -3.10
N ILE A 72 6.50 -18.26 -4.03
CA ILE A 72 6.08 -16.85 -3.84
C ILE A 72 4.60 -16.73 -3.46
N GLU A 73 3.75 -17.61 -4.01
CA GLU A 73 2.30 -17.52 -3.84
C GLU A 73 1.80 -17.81 -2.42
N PRO A 74 2.11 -18.97 -1.80
CA PRO A 74 1.69 -19.26 -0.42
C PRO A 74 2.12 -18.18 0.59
N TRP A 75 3.30 -17.58 0.38
CA TRP A 75 3.80 -16.52 1.26
C TRP A 75 2.92 -15.28 1.24
N PHE A 76 2.67 -14.70 0.06
CA PHE A 76 1.85 -13.49 -0.06
C PHE A 76 0.37 -13.76 0.22
N ARG A 77 -0.12 -14.99 -0.02
CA ARG A 77 -1.46 -15.40 0.41
C ARG A 77 -1.60 -15.38 1.92
N HIS A 78 -0.61 -15.92 2.64
CA HIS A 78 -0.60 -15.89 4.09
C HIS A 78 -0.44 -14.46 4.66
N GLY A 79 0.39 -13.63 4.02
CA GLY A 79 0.50 -12.22 4.37
C GLY A 79 -0.83 -11.47 4.25
N ALA A 80 -1.62 -11.78 3.20
CA ALA A 80 -2.96 -11.24 3.04
C ALA A 80 -3.92 -11.70 4.15
N GLU A 81 -3.92 -12.99 4.50
CA GLU A 81 -4.73 -13.53 5.62
C GLU A 81 -4.40 -12.84 6.96
N VAL A 82 -3.10 -12.62 7.21
CA VAL A 82 -2.62 -11.92 8.40
C VAL A 82 -3.12 -10.48 8.44
N ILE A 83 -3.04 -9.75 7.31
CA ILE A 83 -3.54 -8.38 7.20
C ILE A 83 -5.06 -8.31 7.38
N GLU A 84 -5.81 -9.22 6.75
CA GLU A 84 -7.26 -9.31 6.87
C GLU A 84 -7.70 -9.58 8.31
N ALA A 85 -6.98 -10.44 9.04
CA ALA A 85 -7.25 -10.69 10.45
C ALA A 85 -7.11 -9.44 11.33
N TYR A 86 -6.20 -8.50 11.03
CA TYR A 86 -6.14 -7.24 11.76
C TYR A 86 -7.28 -6.30 11.42
N LEU A 87 -7.73 -6.30 10.16
CA LEU A 87 -8.84 -5.48 9.72
C LEU A 87 -10.18 -5.90 10.35
N GLU A 88 -10.27 -7.12 10.92
CA GLU A 88 -11.43 -7.54 11.73
C GLU A 88 -11.59 -6.73 13.02
N VAL A 89 -10.50 -6.16 13.55
CA VAL A 89 -10.49 -5.39 14.79
C VAL A 89 -10.47 -3.89 14.45
N LYS A 90 -11.63 -3.25 14.59
CA LYS A 90 -11.93 -1.88 14.10
C LYS A 90 -10.83 -0.82 14.33
N ARG A 91 -10.15 -0.47 13.24
CA ARG A 91 -9.88 0.86 12.64
C ARG A 91 -9.10 0.60 11.33
N PRO A 92 -9.02 1.53 10.37
CA PRO A 92 -8.12 1.37 9.24
C PRO A 92 -6.68 1.21 9.74
N LEU A 93 -5.91 0.35 9.07
CA LEU A 93 -4.50 0.19 9.37
C LEU A 93 -3.73 1.42 8.88
N THR A 94 -2.83 1.93 9.73
CA THR A 94 -1.98 3.06 9.38
C THR A 94 -0.69 2.54 8.73
N VAL A 95 -0.31 3.15 7.61
CA VAL A 95 0.85 2.75 6.82
C VAL A 95 1.81 3.93 6.69
N GLY A 96 2.99 3.82 7.30
CA GLY A 96 4.07 4.79 7.13
C GLY A 96 4.80 4.56 5.81
N ILE A 97 4.89 5.59 4.97
CA ILE A 97 5.46 5.49 3.62
C ILE A 97 6.84 6.13 3.59
N PHE A 98 7.83 5.36 3.16
CA PHE A 98 9.23 5.73 3.09
C PHE A 98 9.77 5.47 1.69
N ALA A 99 10.80 6.22 1.31
CA ALA A 99 11.53 6.01 0.06
C ALA A 99 12.98 6.47 0.22
N ASP A 100 13.91 5.54 0.04
CA ASP A 100 15.36 5.73 0.07
C ASP A 100 15.89 6.35 1.38
N GLN A 101 15.16 6.12 2.48
CA GLN A 101 15.57 6.54 3.82
C GLN A 101 16.41 5.44 4.50
N PRO A 102 17.40 5.80 5.34
CA PRO A 102 18.10 4.84 6.18
C PRO A 102 17.14 4.00 7.05
N ILE A 103 17.39 2.70 7.17
CA ILE A 103 16.43 1.80 7.86
C ILE A 103 16.36 2.05 9.38
N ASP A 104 17.42 2.57 9.99
CA ASP A 104 17.37 3.07 11.37
C ASP A 104 16.38 4.23 11.51
N GLU A 105 16.39 5.18 10.59
CA GLU A 105 15.42 6.29 10.54
C GLU A 105 13.98 5.78 10.29
N VAL A 106 13.79 4.82 9.38
CA VAL A 106 12.49 4.19 9.11
C VAL A 106 11.92 3.57 10.39
N ASN A 107 12.74 2.81 11.12
CA ASN A 107 12.34 2.15 12.36
C ASN A 107 12.03 3.15 13.48
N GLU A 108 12.83 4.21 13.62
CA GLU A 108 12.60 5.28 14.60
C GLU A 108 11.26 5.97 14.35
N LEU A 109 11.03 6.42 13.11
CA LEU A 109 9.79 7.10 12.73
C LEU A 109 8.56 6.18 12.83
N ALA A 110 8.69 4.91 12.46
CA ALA A 110 7.59 3.95 12.55
C ALA A 110 7.21 3.63 14.01
N GLU A 111 8.20 3.52 14.89
CA GLU A 111 7.98 3.34 16.33
C GLU A 111 7.37 4.58 16.96
N GLU A 112 7.96 5.76 16.72
CA GLU A 112 7.54 7.00 17.37
C GLU A 112 6.16 7.48 16.89
N SER A 113 5.83 7.25 15.62
CA SER A 113 4.51 7.58 15.07
C SER A 113 3.42 6.60 15.51
N GLY A 114 3.79 5.35 15.77
CA GLY A 114 2.86 4.27 16.09
C GLY A 114 2.09 3.74 14.86
N VAL A 115 2.65 3.87 13.65
CA VAL A 115 2.06 3.25 12.46
C VAL A 115 2.07 1.72 12.56
N ASP A 116 1.04 1.09 12.01
CA ASP A 116 0.89 -0.37 12.07
C ASP A 116 1.81 -1.09 11.09
N LEU A 117 1.95 -0.53 9.88
CA LEU A 117 2.72 -1.09 8.77
C LEU A 117 3.72 -0.08 8.21
N VAL A 118 4.79 -0.57 7.58
CA VAL A 118 5.75 0.22 6.80
C VAL A 118 5.59 -0.10 5.33
N GLN A 119 5.60 0.92 4.48
CA GLN A 119 5.66 0.79 3.03
C GLN A 119 6.98 1.36 2.51
N LEU A 120 7.79 0.52 1.87
CA LEU A 120 9.03 0.91 1.21
C LEU A 120 8.76 1.14 -0.28
N SER A 121 8.98 2.37 -0.75
CA SER A 121 8.55 2.85 -2.07
C SER A 121 9.67 3.41 -2.95
N GLY A 122 10.91 3.36 -2.49
CA GLY A 122 12.10 3.75 -3.24
C GLY A 122 12.72 2.56 -3.96
N ASP A 123 14.05 2.56 -4.00
CA ASP A 123 14.89 1.49 -4.54
C ASP A 123 15.40 0.56 -3.42
N GLU A 124 14.68 0.49 -2.27
CA GLU A 124 15.06 -0.39 -1.16
C GLU A 124 15.11 -1.86 -1.59
N SER A 125 16.14 -2.55 -1.12
CA SER A 125 16.35 -3.96 -1.43
C SER A 125 15.48 -4.86 -0.55
N TRP A 126 15.38 -6.14 -0.94
CA TRP A 126 14.78 -7.15 -0.07
C TRP A 126 15.58 -7.35 1.24
N GLU A 127 16.88 -7.03 1.26
CA GLU A 127 17.71 -7.06 2.47
C GLU A 127 17.32 -5.94 3.43
N ASP A 128 16.92 -4.78 2.91
CA ASP A 128 16.45 -3.67 3.73
C ASP A 128 15.14 -4.02 4.45
N CYS A 129 14.26 -4.79 3.79
CA CYS A 129 13.03 -5.29 4.41
C CYS A 129 13.29 -6.14 5.67
N LEU A 130 14.43 -6.84 5.76
CA LEU A 130 14.81 -7.61 6.95
C LEU A 130 15.18 -6.75 8.15
N LEU A 131 15.57 -5.51 7.90
CA LEU A 131 16.04 -4.59 8.93
C LEU A 131 14.88 -3.75 9.50
N VAL A 132 13.71 -3.76 8.84
CA VAL A 132 12.51 -3.06 9.32
C VAL A 132 11.83 -3.87 10.43
N THR A 133 11.50 -3.21 11.54
CA THR A 133 10.91 -3.84 12.73
C THR A 133 9.39 -4.05 12.63
N ARG A 134 8.73 -3.26 11.78
CA ARG A 134 7.31 -3.41 11.42
C ARG A 134 7.13 -4.35 10.23
N GLN A 135 5.91 -4.83 10.03
CA GLN A 135 5.56 -5.58 8.83
C GLN A 135 5.63 -4.66 7.59
N VAL A 136 6.22 -5.17 6.51
CA VAL A 136 6.54 -4.39 5.31
C VAL A 136 5.58 -4.69 4.16
N ILE A 137 5.12 -3.62 3.51
CA ILE A 137 4.58 -3.61 2.15
C ILE A 137 5.69 -3.11 1.22
N GLN A 138 6.16 -3.95 0.30
CA GLN A 138 7.19 -3.55 -0.66
C GLN A 138 6.52 -3.06 -1.94
N ILE A 139 6.92 -1.89 -2.46
CA ILE A 139 6.45 -1.40 -3.76
C ILE A 139 7.46 -1.77 -4.84
N VAL A 140 6.97 -2.31 -5.95
CA VAL A 140 7.73 -2.51 -7.18
C VAL A 140 7.20 -1.54 -8.24
N HIS A 141 8.10 -0.73 -8.77
CA HIS A 141 7.81 0.19 -9.87
C HIS A 141 7.83 -0.56 -11.19
N VAL A 142 6.69 -0.64 -11.87
CA VAL A 142 6.56 -1.40 -13.11
C VAL A 142 6.57 -0.47 -14.31
N SER A 143 7.41 -0.79 -15.29
CA SER A 143 7.53 -0.16 -16.60
C SER A 143 6.83 -1.00 -17.68
N PRO A 144 6.27 -0.39 -18.74
CA PRO A 144 5.71 -1.13 -19.89
C PRO A 144 6.69 -2.06 -20.62
N LEU A 145 7.99 -1.91 -20.34
CA LEU A 145 9.04 -2.77 -20.90
C LEU A 145 9.34 -3.99 -20.04
N ASP A 146 8.81 -4.05 -18.81
CA ASP A 146 9.12 -5.12 -17.87
C ASP A 146 8.30 -6.36 -18.21
N SER A 147 8.95 -7.52 -18.19
CA SER A 147 8.24 -8.79 -18.21
C SER A 147 7.70 -9.12 -16.80
N PRO A 148 6.64 -9.93 -16.67
CA PRO A 148 6.12 -10.32 -15.35
C PRO A 148 7.15 -11.02 -14.46
N SER A 149 8.12 -11.72 -15.05
CA SER A 149 9.25 -12.29 -14.30
C SER A 149 10.09 -11.19 -13.69
N ASP A 150 10.40 -10.13 -14.44
CA ASP A 150 11.31 -9.06 -14.02
C ASP A 150 10.78 -8.31 -12.79
N SER A 151 9.47 -8.04 -12.72
CA SER A 151 8.85 -7.39 -11.57
C SER A 151 8.89 -8.23 -10.28
N LEU A 152 8.97 -9.56 -10.40
CA LEU A 152 9.07 -10.47 -9.25
C LEU A 152 10.52 -10.86 -8.91
N VAL A 153 11.51 -10.56 -9.76
CA VAL A 153 12.93 -10.87 -9.46
C VAL A 153 13.41 -10.17 -8.20
N SER A 154 12.92 -8.95 -7.95
CA SER A 154 13.27 -8.15 -6.78
C SER A 154 12.48 -8.50 -5.51
N VAL A 155 11.59 -9.50 -5.60
CA VAL A 155 10.71 -9.91 -4.50
C VAL A 155 11.12 -11.28 -4.02
N GLN A 156 11.25 -11.43 -2.71
CA GLN A 156 11.60 -12.71 -2.10
C GLN A 156 10.63 -13.03 -0.95
N PRO A 157 10.15 -14.28 -0.84
CA PRO A 157 9.36 -14.71 0.31
C PRO A 157 10.16 -14.54 1.60
N GLY A 158 9.51 -14.11 2.67
CA GLY A 158 10.13 -13.99 3.99
C GLY A 158 10.25 -12.57 4.54
N PHE A 159 10.03 -11.55 3.71
CA PHE A 159 10.51 -10.20 4.01
C PHE A 159 9.41 -9.14 4.00
N ALA A 160 8.68 -9.04 2.89
CA ALA A 160 7.46 -8.24 2.80
C ALA A 160 6.24 -9.15 2.88
N ILE A 161 5.20 -8.74 3.61
CA ILE A 161 3.95 -9.51 3.72
C ILE A 161 2.94 -9.15 2.63
N ALA A 162 3.15 -8.02 1.96
CA ALA A 162 2.35 -7.59 0.83
C ALA A 162 3.23 -6.94 -0.24
N LEU A 163 2.79 -7.05 -1.49
CA LEU A 163 3.44 -6.47 -2.65
C LEU A 163 2.54 -5.42 -3.28
N GLY A 164 3.05 -4.20 -3.47
CA GLY A 164 2.41 -3.16 -4.26
C GLY A 164 3.05 -3.01 -5.64
N LEU A 165 2.24 -2.79 -6.67
CA LEU A 165 2.70 -2.41 -7.99
C LEU A 165 2.32 -0.95 -8.23
N ASP A 166 3.31 -0.10 -8.48
CA ASP A 166 3.11 1.32 -8.80
C ASP A 166 3.61 1.64 -10.21
N ALA A 167 2.95 2.60 -10.85
CA ALA A 167 3.30 3.06 -12.18
C ALA A 167 4.50 4.02 -12.07
N ALA A 168 5.64 3.66 -12.64
CA ALA A 168 6.84 4.49 -12.60
C ALA A 168 6.58 5.91 -13.18
N HIS A 169 6.47 6.93 -12.32
CA HIS A 169 6.40 8.34 -12.72
C HIS A 169 7.51 9.14 -12.00
N GLY A 170 8.62 9.38 -12.69
CA GLY A 170 9.79 10.11 -12.18
C GLY A 170 10.80 10.50 -13.26
N PRO A 171 11.76 11.40 -12.99
CA PRO A 171 12.47 12.23 -13.99
C PRO A 171 13.34 11.48 -15.02
N TYR A 172 13.47 10.17 -14.93
CA TYR A 172 14.26 9.35 -15.85
C TYR A 172 13.47 8.33 -16.68
N ARG A 173 12.13 8.28 -16.60
CA ARG A 173 11.33 7.32 -17.38
C ARG A 173 9.98 7.94 -17.74
N GLY A 174 9.93 8.61 -18.89
CA GLY A 174 8.77 9.39 -19.32
C GLY A 174 8.18 8.94 -20.65
N GLY A 175 6.85 8.91 -20.70
CA GLY A 175 6.08 9.17 -21.91
C GLY A 175 4.68 8.55 -21.91
N THR A 176 3.65 9.33 -21.53
CA THR A 176 2.39 9.57 -22.29
C THR A 176 1.16 9.93 -21.44
N GLY A 177 1.19 9.83 -20.11
CA GLY A 177 -0.05 9.98 -19.32
C GLY A 177 -1.06 8.84 -19.61
N ARG A 178 -0.55 7.71 -20.10
CA ARG A 178 -1.28 6.46 -20.18
C ARG A 178 -1.18 5.75 -18.84
N THR A 179 -2.31 5.24 -18.38
CA THR A 179 -2.39 4.27 -17.30
C THR A 179 -1.37 3.16 -17.51
N PHE A 180 -0.84 2.66 -16.40
CA PHE A 180 -0.01 1.47 -16.32
C PHE A 180 -0.58 0.31 -17.14
N ASP A 181 0.28 -0.56 -17.68
CA ASP A 181 -0.17 -1.75 -18.42
C ASP A 181 -0.77 -2.76 -17.43
N TRP A 182 -2.08 -2.65 -17.22
CA TRP A 182 -2.86 -3.55 -16.38
C TRP A 182 -2.69 -5.02 -16.76
N GLU A 183 -2.23 -5.34 -17.98
CA GLU A 183 -1.92 -6.71 -18.36
C GLU A 183 -0.75 -7.28 -17.53
N VAL A 184 0.27 -6.46 -17.23
CA VAL A 184 1.40 -6.89 -16.39
C VAL A 184 0.94 -7.11 -14.96
N ALA A 185 0.16 -6.19 -14.37
CA ALA A 185 -0.37 -6.41 -13.02
C ALA A 185 -1.31 -7.59 -12.97
N ARG A 186 -2.16 -7.79 -13.98
CA ARG A 186 -3.10 -8.91 -14.01
C ARG A 186 -2.35 -10.24 -13.89
N ARG A 187 -1.27 -10.41 -14.65
CA ARG A 187 -0.44 -11.63 -14.60
C ARG A 187 0.23 -11.85 -13.24
N VAL A 188 0.52 -10.78 -12.49
CA VAL A 188 1.05 -10.90 -11.11
C VAL A 188 -0.09 -11.19 -10.13
N ALA A 189 -1.23 -10.50 -10.26
CA ALA A 189 -2.44 -10.67 -9.45
C ALA A 189 -3.03 -12.09 -9.56
N ASP A 190 -2.93 -12.71 -10.74
CA ASP A 190 -3.31 -14.11 -10.99
C ASP A 190 -2.53 -15.11 -10.14
N ARG A 191 -1.35 -14.71 -9.64
CA ARG A 191 -0.44 -15.56 -8.87
C ARG A 191 -0.48 -15.21 -7.39
N ILE A 192 -0.50 -13.93 -7.05
CA ILE A 192 -0.41 -13.46 -5.66
C ILE A 192 -1.35 -12.28 -5.39
N PRO A 193 -1.83 -12.10 -4.14
CA PRO A 193 -2.51 -10.89 -3.73
C PRO A 193 -1.58 -9.67 -3.91
N ILE A 194 -2.01 -8.69 -4.69
CA ILE A 194 -1.27 -7.44 -4.89
C ILE A 194 -2.08 -6.22 -4.47
N MET A 195 -1.35 -5.17 -4.08
CA MET A 195 -1.84 -3.82 -4.05
C MET A 195 -1.57 -3.14 -5.40
N LEU A 196 -2.59 -2.62 -6.06
CA LEU A 196 -2.46 -1.84 -7.29
C LEU A 196 -2.48 -0.35 -6.95
N ALA A 197 -1.41 0.36 -7.32
CA ALA A 197 -1.27 1.81 -7.18
C ALA A 197 -1.03 2.45 -8.56
N GLY A 198 -0.78 3.76 -8.56
CA GLY A 198 -0.36 4.48 -9.77
C GLY A 198 -1.52 5.02 -10.62
N GLY A 199 -1.84 6.31 -10.44
CA GLY A 199 -2.79 7.01 -11.31
C GLY A 199 -4.26 6.60 -11.15
N LEU A 200 -4.62 5.85 -10.10
CA LEU A 200 -6.01 5.49 -9.82
C LEU A 200 -6.83 6.72 -9.40
N SER A 201 -8.10 6.72 -9.77
CA SER A 201 -9.08 7.77 -9.46
C SER A 201 -10.50 7.20 -9.42
N PRO A 202 -11.49 7.93 -8.88
CA PRO A 202 -12.90 7.52 -8.91
C PRO A 202 -13.40 7.18 -10.31
N GLU A 203 -12.83 7.80 -11.34
CA GLU A 203 -13.23 7.65 -12.73
C GLU A 203 -12.70 6.36 -13.39
N ASN A 204 -11.56 5.82 -12.92
CA ASN A 204 -10.91 4.66 -13.56
C ASN A 204 -10.79 3.41 -12.68
N VAL A 205 -10.97 3.51 -11.36
CA VAL A 205 -10.70 2.39 -10.43
C VAL A 205 -11.58 1.18 -10.70
N ALA A 206 -12.83 1.38 -11.11
CA ALA A 206 -13.73 0.27 -11.43
C ALA A 206 -13.27 -0.52 -12.68
N GLU A 207 -12.64 0.15 -13.64
CA GLU A 207 -12.04 -0.52 -14.80
C GLU A 207 -10.77 -1.28 -14.39
N ALA A 208 -9.91 -0.65 -13.58
CA ALA A 208 -8.70 -1.25 -13.05
C ALA A 208 -9.00 -2.54 -12.27
N ILE A 209 -10.04 -2.54 -11.41
CA ILE A 209 -10.46 -3.71 -10.64
C ILE A 209 -10.90 -4.84 -11.57
N ARG A 210 -11.73 -4.57 -12.59
CA ARG A 210 -12.17 -5.61 -13.53
C ARG A 210 -11.03 -6.16 -14.39
N ALA A 211 -10.05 -5.32 -14.72
CA ALA A 211 -8.93 -5.72 -15.56
C ALA A 211 -7.86 -6.52 -14.80
N VAL A 212 -7.61 -6.16 -13.53
CA VAL A 212 -6.49 -6.69 -12.75
C VAL A 212 -6.95 -7.69 -11.68
N GLU A 213 -8.14 -7.48 -11.11
CA GLU A 213 -8.63 -8.12 -9.88
C GLU A 213 -7.63 -8.03 -8.71
N PRO A 214 -7.19 -6.80 -8.33
CA PRO A 214 -6.21 -6.64 -7.27
C PRO A 214 -6.82 -6.94 -5.90
N TRP A 215 -5.98 -7.29 -4.93
CA TRP A 215 -6.40 -7.46 -3.54
C TRP A 215 -6.64 -6.12 -2.85
N ILE A 216 -5.74 -5.15 -3.04
CA ILE A 216 -5.86 -3.77 -2.54
C ILE A 216 -5.78 -2.81 -3.73
N VAL A 217 -6.53 -1.70 -3.69
CA VAL A 217 -6.28 -0.51 -4.52
C VAL A 217 -5.78 0.64 -3.66
N ASP A 218 -4.72 1.32 -4.11
CA ASP A 218 -4.13 2.48 -3.43
C ASP A 218 -4.28 3.75 -4.27
N VAL A 219 -4.75 4.83 -3.63
CA VAL A 219 -4.93 6.12 -4.29
C VAL A 219 -4.37 7.28 -3.48
N ALA A 220 -3.55 8.11 -4.14
CA ALA A 220 -3.06 9.38 -3.63
C ALA A 220 -3.69 10.57 -4.39
N THR A 221 -3.06 11.02 -5.47
CA THR A 221 -3.46 12.19 -6.28
C THR A 221 -4.89 12.13 -6.81
N GLY A 222 -5.39 10.94 -7.16
CA GLY A 222 -6.75 10.78 -7.70
C GLY A 222 -7.87 11.19 -6.74
N THR A 223 -7.57 11.32 -5.45
CA THR A 223 -8.50 11.81 -4.42
C THR A 223 -8.13 13.21 -3.90
N GLU A 224 -7.31 13.96 -4.64
CA GLU A 224 -6.91 15.32 -4.28
C GLU A 224 -7.50 16.38 -5.22
N THR A 225 -7.80 17.56 -4.66
CA THR A 225 -8.16 18.77 -5.40
C THR A 225 -7.21 19.89 -4.99
N ASN A 226 -6.57 20.55 -5.96
CA ASN A 226 -5.55 21.58 -5.72
C ASN A 226 -4.45 21.12 -4.75
N GLY A 227 -4.05 19.85 -4.87
CA GLY A 227 -3.01 19.25 -4.04
C GLY A 227 -3.39 19.10 -2.56
N ARG A 228 -4.68 19.12 -2.21
CA ARG A 228 -5.23 18.80 -0.88
C ARG A 228 -6.21 17.63 -0.97
N LYS A 229 -6.33 16.84 0.09
CA LYS A 229 -7.26 15.72 0.12
C LYS A 229 -8.69 16.24 -0.07
N ASP A 230 -9.43 15.61 -0.98
CA ASP A 230 -10.81 15.96 -1.28
C ASP A 230 -11.72 14.83 -0.78
N TYR A 231 -12.44 15.09 0.31
CA TYR A 231 -13.28 14.08 0.96
C TYR A 231 -14.45 13.62 0.10
N GLY A 232 -14.92 14.46 -0.83
CA GLY A 232 -15.91 14.04 -1.83
C GLY A 232 -15.32 13.02 -2.79
N ARG A 233 -14.10 13.25 -3.26
CA ARG A 233 -13.39 12.30 -4.14
C ARG A 233 -12.98 11.02 -3.42
N VAL A 234 -12.60 11.08 -2.13
CA VAL A 234 -12.34 9.88 -1.31
C VAL A 234 -13.57 8.97 -1.25
N ARG A 235 -14.75 9.54 -0.93
CA ARG A 235 -16.01 8.78 -0.92
C ARG A 235 -16.33 8.22 -2.30
N ALA A 236 -16.22 9.04 -3.34
CA ALA A 236 -16.48 8.60 -4.72
C ALA A 236 -15.55 7.46 -5.15
N PHE A 237 -14.28 7.49 -4.72
CA PHE A 237 -13.33 6.41 -5.00
C PHE A 237 -13.78 5.10 -4.34
N ILE A 238 -14.05 5.12 -3.03
CA ILE A 238 -14.47 3.92 -2.30
C ILE A 238 -15.81 3.39 -2.84
N GLU A 239 -16.78 4.26 -3.13
CA GLU A 239 -18.04 3.85 -3.77
C GLU A 239 -17.81 3.19 -5.13
N ALA A 240 -16.89 3.70 -5.94
CA ALA A 240 -16.56 3.10 -7.23
C ALA A 240 -15.92 1.71 -7.09
N VAL A 241 -15.08 1.51 -6.07
CA VAL A 241 -14.52 0.20 -5.70
C VAL A 241 -15.64 -0.78 -5.33
N ARG A 242 -16.52 -0.40 -4.38
CA ARG A 242 -17.60 -1.27 -3.90
C ARG A 242 -18.57 -1.65 -5.02
N ARG A 243 -18.94 -0.70 -5.89
CA ARG A 243 -19.78 -0.97 -7.07
C ARG A 243 -19.11 -1.91 -8.08
N ALA A 244 -17.78 -1.85 -8.22
CA ALA A 244 -17.05 -2.76 -9.09
C ALA A 244 -17.12 -4.19 -8.55
N ASP A 245 -16.86 -4.37 -7.25
CA ASP A 245 -16.96 -5.67 -6.57
C ASP A 245 -18.38 -6.28 -6.70
N GLU A 246 -19.43 -5.49 -6.42
CA GLU A 246 -20.82 -5.94 -6.55
C GLU A 246 -21.19 -6.39 -7.98
N SER A 247 -20.55 -5.80 -9.00
CA SER A 247 -20.79 -6.16 -10.40
C SER A 247 -20.09 -7.46 -10.84
N MET A 248 -19.15 -7.96 -10.03
CA MET A 248 -18.35 -9.14 -10.31
C MET A 248 -18.78 -10.38 -9.49
N SER A 249 -19.57 -10.17 -8.43
CA SER A 249 -20.18 -11.23 -7.59
C SER A 249 -21.46 -11.80 -8.21
#